data_AF-A0A7M3W429-F1
#
_entry.id   AF-A0A7M3W429-F1
#
_cell.length_a   1.000
_cell.length_b   1.000
_cell.length_c   1.000
_cell.angle_alpha   90.00
_cell.angle_beta   90.00
_cell.angle_gamma   90.00
#
_symmetry.space_group_name_H-M   'P 1'
#
loop_
_entity.id
_entity.type
_entity.pdbx_description
1 polymer ?
#
loop_
_entity_poly.entity_id
_entity_poly.type
_entity_poly.pdbx_seq_one_letter_code
_entity_poly.pdbx_strand_id
1 'polypeptide(L)' 'MSELWVEKHRPQSVAQIKGQAAVVQRLGTYAGTKNFPHL' A
#
# COMPACT_ATOMS: atom_id res chain seq x y z
N MET A 1 -20.55 -10.45 11.42
CA MET A 1 -20.73 -10.41 9.96
C MET A 1 -19.46 -10.97 9.35
N SER A 2 -19.56 -12.04 8.56
CA SER A 2 -18.44 -12.66 7.87
C SER A 2 -17.80 -11.64 6.94
N GLU A 3 -16.50 -11.38 7.10
CA GLU A 3 -15.77 -10.44 6.24
C GLU A 3 -15.82 -10.94 4.79
N LEU A 4 -16.10 -10.04 3.85
CA LEU A 4 -16.10 -10.36 2.43
C LEU A 4 -14.70 -10.83 2.02
N TRP A 5 -14.61 -11.85 1.17
CA TRP A 5 -13.33 -12.41 0.70
C TRP A 5 -12.37 -11.35 0.15
N VAL A 6 -12.94 -10.31 -0.46
CA VAL A 6 -12.22 -9.13 -0.96
C VAL A 6 -11.50 -8.39 0.16
N GLU A 7 -12.21 -8.05 1.23
CA GLU A 7 -11.64 -7.33 2.37
C GLU A 7 -10.65 -8.20 3.16
N LYS A 8 -10.93 -9.49 3.27
CA LYS A 8 -10.02 -10.46 3.91
C LYS A 8 -8.61 -10.46 3.27
N HIS A 9 -8.51 -10.18 1.98
CA HIS A 9 -7.23 -10.19 1.24
C HIS A 9 -6.72 -8.78 0.89
N ARG A 10 -7.38 -7.74 1.40
CA ARG A 10 -6.96 -6.37 1.16
C ARG A 10 -5.59 -6.13 1.81
N PRO A 11 -4.58 -5.65 1.06
CA PRO A 11 -3.28 -5.30 1.63
C PRO A 11 -3.42 -4.27 2.75
N GLN A 12 -2.83 -4.53 3.90
CA GLN A 12 -2.85 -3.63 5.06
C GLN A 12 -1.64 -2.70 5.10
N SER A 13 -0.61 -2.99 4.29
CA SER A 13 0.54 -2.12 4.10
C SER A 13 0.89 -1.99 2.63
N VAL A 14 1.55 -0.87 2.28
CA VAL A 14 2.02 -0.61 0.92
C VAL A 14 2.98 -1.72 0.43
N ALA A 15 3.78 -2.29 1.33
CA ALA A 15 4.70 -3.38 1.00
C ALA A 15 4.00 -4.70 0.63
N GLN A 16 2.73 -4.88 1.00
CA GLN A 16 1.95 -6.07 0.66
C GLN A 16 1.25 -5.96 -0.71
N ILE A 17 1.28 -4.79 -1.35
CA ILE A 17 0.70 -4.59 -2.68
C ILE A 17 1.52 -5.39 -3.69
N LYS A 18 0.84 -6.28 -4.43
CA LYS A 18 1.45 -7.07 -5.50
C LYS A 18 1.36 -6.30 -6.83
N GLY A 19 2.47 -6.26 -7.57
CA GLY A 19 2.59 -5.49 -8.80
C GLY A 19 2.93 -4.01 -8.56
N GLN A 20 3.00 -3.22 -9.63
CA GLN A 20 3.29 -1.77 -9.56
C GLN A 20 4.56 -1.42 -8.77
N ALA A 21 5.64 -2.19 -8.96
CA ALA A 21 6.86 -2.12 -8.14
C ALA A 21 7.42 -0.69 -8.00
N ALA A 22 7.45 0.09 -9.10
CA ALA A 22 7.93 1.47 -9.08
C ALA A 22 7.07 2.39 -8.19
N VAL A 23 5.76 2.18 -8.14
CA VAL A 23 4.83 2.97 -7.32
C VAL A 23 4.96 2.57 -5.85
N VAL A 24 4.98 1.26 -5.57
CA VAL A 24 5.17 0.72 -4.21
C VAL A 24 6.49 1.23 -3.60
N GLN A 25 7.57 1.21 -4.38
CA GLN A 25 8.86 1.72 -3.95
C GLN A 25 8.82 3.23 -3.63
N ARG A 26 8.21 4.03 -4.52
CA ARG A 26 8.09 5.48 -4.32
C ARG A 26 7.26 5.82 -3.07
N LEU A 27 6.13 5.15 -2.87
CA LEU A 27 5.30 5.32 -1.67
C LEU A 27 6.04 4.89 -0.40
N GLY A 28 6.84 3.82 -0.47
CA GLY A 28 7.72 3.41 0.61
C GLY A 28 8.75 4.48 0.98
N THR A 29 9.36 5.12 -0.02
CA THR A 29 10.29 6.24 0.20
C THR A 29 9.60 7.43 0.88
N TYR A 30 8.40 7.82 0.43
CA TYR A 30 7.65 8.92 1.05
C TYR A 30 7.25 8.62 2.49
N ALA A 31 6.85 7.38 2.78
CA ALA A 31 6.57 6.94 4.14
C ALA A 31 7.81 7.02 5.04
N GLY A 32 8.98 6.58 4.53
CA GLY A 32 10.24 6.63 5.27
C GLY A 32 10.72 8.05 5.57
N THR A 33 10.55 8.98 4.63
CA THR A 33 10.91 10.40 4.82
C THR A 33 9.83 11.21 5.54
N LYS A 34 8.63 10.63 5.75
CA LYS A 34 7.42 11.31 6.26
C LYS A 34 7.05 12.56 5.45
N ASN A 35 7.43 12.60 4.18
CA ASN A 35 7.18 13.71 3.27
C ASN A 35 6.39 13.20 2.08
N PHE A 36 5.11 13.55 2.02
CA PHE A 36 4.21 13.15 0.96
C PHE A 36 3.89 14.36 0.08
N PRO A 37 4.04 14.24 -1.26
CA PRO A 37 3.49 15.23 -2.17
C PRO A 37 1.96 15.15 -2.15
N HIS A 38 1.31 16.07 -2.85
CA HIS A 38 -0.10 15.88 -3.20
C HIS A 38 -0.23 14.63 -4.08
N LEU A 39 -1.06 13.70 -3.63
CA LEU A 39 -1.32 12.41 -4.28
C LEU A 39 -2.60 12.48 -5.12
#